data_AF-A0A0L6WZ66-F1
#
_entry.id   AF-A0A0L6WZ66-F1
#
_cell.length_a   1.000
_cell.length_b   1.000
_cell.length_c   1.000
_cell.angle_alpha   90.00
_cell.angle_beta   90.00
_cell.angle_gamma   90.00
#
_symmetry.space_group_name_H-M   'P 1'
#
loop_
_entity.id
_entity.type
_entity.pdbx_description
1 polymer ?
#
loop_
_entity_poly.entity_id
_entity_poly.type
_entity_poly.pdbx_seq_one_letter_code
_entity_poly.pdbx_strand_id
1 'polypeptide(L)'
;MRLTSLLDRCQSAMLMQFRMGHLPLNLHLFRIRRAESPVCPHCRGLMVELVRHFILKCPQYCYERHIHLVWPLKRRAESLTYLFSTPNAIKHLLRYTEATKRFKLTPDAQPPQPQHP
;
A
#
# COMPACT_ATOMS: atom_id res chain seq x y z
N MET A 1 -11.36 -8.08 19.67
CA MET A 1 -11.82 -7.63 18.33
C MET A 1 -10.92 -8.23 17.26
N ARG A 2 -11.38 -9.27 16.53
CA ARG A 2 -10.62 -9.81 15.39
C ARG A 2 -10.84 -8.90 14.19
N LEU A 3 -9.85 -8.04 13.94
CA LEU A 3 -9.86 -7.05 12.86
C LEU A 3 -10.06 -7.68 11.46
N THR A 4 -9.74 -8.96 11.34
CA THR A 4 -9.86 -9.79 10.13
C THR A 4 -11.30 -10.14 9.76
N SER A 5 -12.29 -10.06 10.66
CA SER A 5 -13.68 -10.41 10.32
C SER A 5 -14.42 -9.34 9.52
N LEU A 6 -13.82 -8.14 9.38
CA LEU A 6 -14.42 -6.99 8.69
C LEU A 6 -13.77 -6.70 7.33
N LEU A 7 -12.69 -7.41 7.00
CA LEU A 7 -11.93 -7.24 5.77
C LEU A 7 -12.13 -8.45 4.88
N ASP A 8 -12.26 -8.24 3.58
CA ASP A 8 -12.18 -9.34 2.63
C ASP A 8 -10.76 -9.95 2.60
N ARG A 9 -10.61 -11.05 1.86
CA ARG A 9 -9.33 -11.76 1.71
C ARG A 9 -8.23 -10.86 1.12
N CYS A 10 -8.57 -10.05 0.13
CA CYS A 10 -7.62 -9.17 -0.56
C CYS A 10 -7.16 -8.04 0.35
N GLN A 11 -8.08 -7.39 1.06
CA GLN A 11 -7.79 -6.35 2.05
C GLN A 11 -6.96 -6.89 3.22
N SER A 12 -7.28 -8.10 3.70
CA SER A 12 -6.50 -8.78 4.74
C SER A 12 -5.06 -9.06 4.27
N ALA A 13 -4.90 -9.58 3.05
CA ALA A 13 -3.57 -9.82 2.47
C ALA A 13 -2.78 -8.52 2.31
N MET A 14 -3.41 -7.45 1.81
CA MET A 14 -2.79 -6.15 1.66
C MET A 14 -2.34 -5.58 3.01
N LEU A 15 -3.17 -5.67 4.05
CA LEU A 15 -2.80 -5.21 5.40
C LEU A 15 -1.60 -5.98 5.95
N MET A 16 -1.53 -7.29 5.72
CA MET A 16 -0.36 -8.08 6.12
C MET A 16 0.89 -7.68 5.33
N GLN A 17 0.77 -7.43 4.03
CA GLN A 17 1.88 -6.92 3.22
C GLN A 17 2.34 -5.53 3.67
N PHE A 18 1.43 -4.63 4.08
CA PHE A 18 1.79 -3.35 4.70
C PHE A 18 2.65 -3.56 5.96
N ARG A 19 2.17 -4.42 6.87
CA ARG A 19 2.84 -4.70 8.15
C ARG A 19 4.22 -5.34 7.98
N MET A 20 4.38 -6.21 6.99
CA MET A 20 5.66 -6.85 6.68
C MET A 20 6.57 -5.98 5.80
N GLY A 21 6.05 -4.90 5.21
CA GLY A 21 6.79 -4.12 4.22
C GLY A 21 7.01 -4.87 2.89
N HIS A 22 6.13 -5.81 2.57
CA HIS A 22 6.19 -6.67 1.38
C HIS A 22 5.29 -6.18 0.24
N LEU A 23 4.71 -4.99 0.36
CA LEU A 23 4.01 -4.39 -0.77
C LEU A 23 4.94 -4.20 -1.95
N PRO A 24 4.44 -4.27 -3.20
CA PRO A 24 5.23 -4.07 -4.41
C PRO A 24 5.56 -2.59 -4.64
N LEU A 25 6.18 -1.96 -3.64
CA LEU A 25 6.88 -0.69 -3.71
C LEU A 25 8.32 -0.95 -4.16
N ASN A 26 8.96 0.05 -4.78
CA ASN A 26 10.24 -0.16 -5.44
C ASN A 26 11.35 -0.68 -4.51
N LEU A 27 11.37 -0.30 -3.22
CA LEU A 27 12.35 -0.89 -2.28
C LEU A 27 12.19 -2.41 -2.17
N HIS A 28 10.96 -2.91 -2.04
CA HIS A 28 10.72 -4.34 -1.94
C HIS A 28 11.02 -5.04 -3.27
N LEU A 29 10.53 -4.47 -4.39
CA LEU A 29 10.76 -5.01 -5.73
C LEU A 29 12.25 -5.08 -6.07
N PHE A 30 13.04 -4.06 -5.70
CA PHE A 30 14.48 -4.05 -5.89
C PHE A 30 15.18 -5.18 -5.11
N ARG A 31 14.78 -5.41 -3.85
CA ARG A 31 15.34 -6.50 -3.02
C ARG A 31 15.10 -7.89 -3.65
N ILE A 32 13.97 -8.09 -4.31
CA ILE A 32 13.63 -9.34 -4.99
C ILE A 32 14.01 -9.33 -6.49
N ARG A 33 14.81 -8.35 -6.93
CA ARG A 33 15.28 -8.20 -8.32
C ARG A 33 14.16 -8.08 -9.37
N ARG A 34 13.04 -7.45 -8.99
CA ARG A 34 11.87 -7.15 -9.84
C ARG A 34 11.75 -5.66 -10.20
N ALA A 35 12.66 -4.82 -9.71
CA ALA A 35 12.81 -3.43 -10.13
C ALA A 35 14.30 -3.09 -10.24
N GLU A 36 14.66 -2.18 -11.14
CA GLU A 36 16.05 -1.76 -11.38
C GLU A 36 16.59 -0.83 -10.28
N SER A 37 15.69 -0.13 -9.57
CA SER A 37 16.06 0.83 -8.54
C SER A 37 15.04 0.86 -7.40
N PRO A 38 15.47 1.06 -6.14
CA PRO A 38 14.57 1.16 -4.99
C PRO A 38 13.88 2.54 -4.86
N VAL A 39 14.22 3.49 -5.72
CA VAL A 39 13.78 4.89 -5.60
C VAL A 39 12.36 5.11 -6.14
N CYS A 40 11.68 6.12 -5.61
CA CYS A 40 10.36 6.53 -6.07
C CYS A 40 10.47 7.28 -7.41
N PRO A 41 9.73 6.85 -8.45
CA PRO A 41 9.76 7.50 -9.76
C PRO A 41 9.17 8.91 -9.71
N HIS A 42 8.28 9.18 -8.76
CA HIS A 42 7.63 10.47 -8.58
C HIS A 42 8.46 11.48 -7.76
N CYS A 43 9.60 11.06 -7.22
CA CYS A 43 10.47 11.90 -6.40
C CYS A 43 11.81 12.21 -7.08
N ARG A 44 11.85 12.18 -8.42
CA ARG A 44 13.07 12.42 -9.21
C ARG A 44 14.25 11.55 -8.78
N GLY A 45 13.97 10.33 -8.29
CA GLY A 45 14.99 9.40 -7.80
C GLY A 45 15.64 9.76 -6.45
N LEU A 46 15.20 10.82 -5.77
CA LEU A 46 15.84 11.32 -4.54
C LEU A 46 15.46 10.52 -3.28
N MET A 47 14.33 9.83 -3.31
CA MET A 47 13.76 9.15 -2.15
C MET A 47 13.53 7.69 -2.44
N VAL A 48 13.89 6.81 -1.51
CA VAL A 48 13.54 5.38 -1.56
C VAL A 48 12.03 5.21 -1.41
N GLU A 49 11.41 4.41 -2.27
CA GLU A 49 9.98 4.09 -2.19
C GLU A 49 9.76 2.94 -1.20
N LEU A 50 9.70 3.28 0.08
CA LEU A 50 9.26 2.38 1.16
C LEU A 50 7.86 2.75 1.67
N VAL A 51 7.26 1.87 2.48
CA VAL A 51 5.91 2.06 3.03
C VAL A 51 5.71 3.44 3.66
N ARG A 52 6.67 3.90 4.48
CA ARG A 52 6.61 5.23 5.09
C ARG A 52 6.60 6.35 4.06
N HIS A 53 7.43 6.24 3.02
CA HIS A 53 7.47 7.22 1.95
C HIS A 53 6.14 7.25 1.21
N PHE A 54 5.66 6.08 0.78
CA PHE A 54 4.38 5.91 0.10
C PHE A 54 3.23 6.52 0.89
N ILE A 55 3.06 6.17 2.18
CA ILE A 55 1.91 6.61 2.98
C ILE A 55 2.04 8.07 3.42
N LEU A 56 3.21 8.53 3.85
CA LEU A 56 3.34 9.80 4.58
C LEU A 56 4.05 10.92 3.83
N LYS A 57 4.85 10.63 2.80
CA LYS A 57 5.78 11.62 2.24
C LYS A 57 5.69 11.82 0.72
N CYS A 58 5.25 10.82 -0.03
CA CYS A 58 5.29 10.89 -1.49
C CYS A 58 4.43 12.06 -1.99
N PRO A 59 5.01 13.03 -2.73
CA PRO A 59 4.28 14.21 -3.20
C PRO A 59 3.21 13.83 -4.23
N GLN A 60 3.42 12.78 -5.01
CA GLN A 60 2.43 12.26 -5.97
C GLN A 60 1.08 11.97 -5.32
N TYR A 61 1.09 11.50 -4.08
CA TYR A 61 -0.12 11.05 -3.37
C TYR A 61 -0.58 12.06 -2.33
N CYS A 62 -0.21 13.34 -2.47
CA CYS A 62 -0.54 14.36 -1.47
C CYS A 62 -2.05 14.57 -1.33
N TYR A 63 -2.77 14.54 -2.45
CA TYR A 63 -4.21 14.75 -2.50
C TYR A 63 -4.97 13.57 -1.87
N GLU A 64 -4.67 12.35 -2.29
CA GLU A 64 -5.29 11.13 -1.76
C GLU A 64 -4.97 10.97 -0.28
N ARG A 65 -3.73 11.27 0.13
CA ARG A 65 -3.31 11.26 1.54
C ARG A 65 -4.12 12.28 2.32
N HIS A 66 -4.34 13.48 1.77
CA HIS A 66 -5.12 14.51 2.46
C HIS A 66 -6.56 14.06 2.68
N ILE A 67 -7.24 13.65 1.61
CA ILE A 67 -8.66 13.29 1.65
C ILE A 67 -8.93 12.01 2.44
N HIS A 68 -8.08 10.99 2.29
CA HIS A 68 -8.35 9.67 2.87
C HIS A 68 -7.69 9.43 4.23
N LEU A 69 -6.59 10.12 4.56
CA LEU A 69 -5.87 9.94 5.83
C LEU A 69 -5.91 11.19 6.71
N VAL A 70 -5.39 12.32 6.23
CA VAL A 70 -5.14 13.50 7.06
C VAL A 70 -6.45 14.14 7.52
N TRP A 71 -7.39 14.40 6.62
CA TRP A 71 -8.66 15.01 6.95
C TRP A 71 -9.49 14.16 7.96
N PRO A 72 -9.70 12.85 7.73
CA PRO A 72 -10.52 12.05 8.64
C PRO A 72 -9.81 11.63 9.94
N LEU A 73 -8.49 11.39 9.91
CA LEU A 73 -7.75 10.87 11.08
C LEU A 73 -6.96 11.96 11.83
N LYS A 74 -6.89 13.17 11.26
CA LYS A 74 -6.16 14.32 11.81
C LYS A 74 -4.70 13.93 12.10
N ARG A 75 -4.16 14.39 13.23
CA ARG A 75 -2.79 14.10 13.69
C ARG A 75 -2.47 12.59 13.77
N ARG A 76 -3.47 11.73 13.98
CA ARG A 76 -3.25 10.28 14.05
C ARG A 76 -2.86 9.66 12.71
N ALA A 77 -3.08 10.36 11.59
CA ALA A 77 -2.66 9.93 10.25
C ALA A 77 -1.13 9.80 10.12
N GLU A 78 -0.35 10.45 10.99
CA GLU A 78 1.12 10.45 10.92
C GLU A 78 1.75 9.17 11.53
N SER A 79 0.97 8.38 12.25
CA SER A 79 1.44 7.16 12.91
C SER A 79 1.14 5.92 12.08
N LEU A 80 2.18 5.31 11.49
CA LEU A 80 2.04 4.03 10.79
C LEU A 80 1.51 2.93 11.71
N THR A 81 1.95 2.90 12.97
CA THR A 81 1.45 1.95 13.97
C THR A 81 -0.06 2.07 14.13
N TYR A 82 -0.58 3.30 14.23
CA TYR A 82 -2.02 3.56 14.30
C TYR A 82 -2.75 3.12 13.03
N LEU A 83 -2.23 3.50 11.86
CA LEU A 83 -2.77 3.16 10.55
C LEU A 83 -2.85 1.64 10.31
N PHE A 84 -1.93 0.86 10.87
CA PHE A 84 -1.88 -0.59 10.68
C PHE A 84 -2.58 -1.40 11.77
N SER A 85 -3.06 -0.76 12.85
CA SER A 85 -3.56 -1.48 14.04
C SER A 85 -5.00 -1.14 14.41
N THR A 86 -5.51 0.02 13.98
CA THR A 86 -6.84 0.49 14.38
C THR A 86 -7.86 0.21 13.27
N PRO A 87 -9.01 -0.44 13.54
CA PRO A 87 -9.98 -0.77 12.50
C PRO A 87 -10.44 0.44 11.66
N ASN A 88 -10.75 1.55 12.34
CA ASN A 88 -11.12 2.79 11.66
C ASN A 88 -9.99 3.31 10.75
N ALA A 89 -8.74 3.30 11.24
CA ALA A 89 -7.59 3.77 10.48
C ALA A 89 -7.27 2.87 9.27
N ILE A 90 -7.46 1.56 9.42
CA ILE A 90 -7.24 0.58 8.35
C ILE A 90 -8.25 0.79 7.22
N LYS A 91 -9.53 1.05 7.53
CA LYS A 91 -10.53 1.43 6.52
C LYS A 91 -10.07 2.63 5.70
N HIS A 92 -9.51 3.64 6.35
CA HIS A 92 -8.97 4.84 5.69
C HIS A 92 -7.71 4.55 4.87
N LEU A 93 -6.82 3.69 5.37
CA LEU A 93 -5.61 3.23 4.66
C LEU A 93 -5.94 2.46 3.37
N LEU A 94 -6.95 1.59 3.41
CA LEU A 94 -7.38 0.82 2.24
C LEU A 94 -7.96 1.74 1.16
N ARG A 95 -8.83 2.70 1.55
CA ARG A 95 -9.36 3.73 0.63
C ARG A 95 -8.26 4.59 0.02
N TYR A 96 -7.27 5.00 0.81
CA TYR A 96 -6.09 5.70 0.31
C TYR A 96 -5.37 4.85 -0.74
N THR A 97 -5.13 3.58 -0.44
CA THR A 97 -4.40 2.67 -1.32
C THR A 97 -5.13 2.44 -2.65
N GLU A 98 -6.45 2.24 -2.61
CA GLU A 98 -7.29 2.15 -3.81
C GLU A 98 -7.27 3.45 -4.63
N ALA A 99 -7.42 4.61 -3.98
CA ALA A 99 -7.44 5.91 -4.63
C ALA A 99 -6.13 6.22 -5.37
N THR A 100 -4.98 5.84 -4.79
CA THR A 100 -3.67 6.03 -5.44
C THR A 100 -3.46 5.16 -6.68
N LYS A 101 -4.25 4.10 -6.87
CA LYS A 101 -4.12 3.11 -7.96
C LYS A 101 -2.70 2.54 -8.14
N ARG A 102 -1.86 2.63 -7.10
CA ARG A 102 -0.44 2.23 -7.15
C ARG A 102 -0.30 0.72 -7.31
N PHE A 103 -1.24 -0.02 -6.75
CA PHE A 103 -1.30 -1.47 -6.82
C PHE A 103 -2.49 -1.85 -7.70
N LYS A 104 -2.23 -2.62 -8.75
CA LYS A 104 -3.30 -3.33 -9.45
C LYS A 104 -3.72 -4.47 -8.52
N LEU A 105 -4.82 -4.28 -7.78
CA LEU A 105 -5.54 -5.39 -7.20
C LEU A 105 -6.11 -6.18 -8.38
N THR A 106 -5.36 -7.14 -8.90
CA THR A 106 -5.87 -8.06 -9.90
C THR A 106 -7.03 -8.82 -9.24
N PRO A 107 -8.27 -8.75 -9.77
CA PRO A 107 -9.23 -9.82 -9.51
C PRO A 107 -8.53 -11.10 -9.98
N ASP A 108 -8.53 -12.14 -9.14
CA ASP A 108 -7.80 -13.40 -9.31
C ASP A 108 -7.46 -13.70 -10.78
N ALA A 109 -6.19 -13.51 -11.15
CA ALA A 109 -5.71 -13.94 -12.45
C ALA A 109 -5.86 -15.46 -12.51
N GLN A 110 -6.76 -15.92 -13.37
CA GLN A 110 -6.92 -17.32 -13.72
C GLN A 110 -5.54 -17.94 -14.02
N PRO A 111 -5.20 -19.12 -13.47
CA PRO A 111 -3.93 -19.76 -13.77
C PRO A 111 -3.79 -19.93 -15.28
N PRO A 112 -2.59 -19.74 -15.85
CA PRO A 112 -2.36 -19.99 -17.27
C PRO A 112 -2.81 -21.42 -17.58
N GLN A 113 -3.80 -21.54 -18.47
CA GLN A 113 -4.24 -22.82 -19.01
C GLN A 113 -3.03 -23.45 -19.71
N PRO A 114 -2.70 -24.73 -19.43
CA PRO A 114 -1.65 -25.42 -20.16
C PRO A 114 -2.01 -25.43 -21.65
N GLN A 115 -1.20 -24.77 -22.48
CA GLN A 115 -1.22 -25.02 -23.90
C GLN A 115 -0.60 -26.40 -24.09
N HIS A 116 -1.45 -27.39 -24.33
CA HIS A 116 -1.00 -28.72 -24.73
C HIS A 116 -0.72 -28.70 -26.25
N PRO A 117 0.40 -29.30 -26.70
CA PRO A 117 0.61 -29.57 -28.13
C PRO A 117 -0.42 -30.57 -28.65
#